data_AF-A0A553GAJ0-F1
#
_entry.id   AF-A0A553GAJ0-F1
#
_cell.length_a   1.000
_cell.length_b   1.000
_cell.length_c   1.000
_cell.angle_alpha   90.00
_cell.angle_beta   90.00
_cell.angle_gamma   90.00
#
_symmetry.space_group_name_H-M   'P 1'
#
loop_
_entity.id
_entity.type
_entity.pdbx_description
1 polymer ?
#
loop_
_entity_poly.entity_id
_entity_poly.type
_entity_poly.pdbx_seq_one_letter_code
_entity_poly.pdbx_strand_id
1 'polypeptide(L)' 'MCDTNQIIIKRDLIQDAFTTIRRTFEAHRDTIINYFNGRSTNAAAESFNAKIKEFRRQFRGVSDVKFFLYRLCKIYA' A
#
# COMPACT_ATOMS: atom_id res chain seq x y z
N MET A 1 -5.46 10.76 -37.39
CA MET A 1 -4.62 9.54 -37.35
C MET A 1 -3.91 9.55 -36.01
N CYS A 2 -4.03 8.49 -35.21
CA CYS A 2 -3.34 8.40 -33.93
C CYS A 2 -1.87 8.06 -34.21
N ASP A 3 -0.94 8.94 -33.83
CA ASP A 3 0.47 8.79 -34.14
C ASP A 3 1.03 7.47 -33.59
N THR A 4 1.46 6.59 -34.49
CA THR A 4 2.07 5.28 -34.21
C THR A 4 3.21 5.38 -33.18
N ASN A 5 3.93 6.51 -33.14
CA ASN A 5 4.97 6.80 -32.17
C ASN A 5 4.44 6.90 -30.72
N GLN A 6 3.25 7.46 -30.53
CA GLN A 6 2.68 7.60 -29.18
C GLN A 6 2.22 6.24 -28.62
N ILE A 7 1.84 5.31 -29.49
CA ILE A 7 1.49 3.93 -29.11
C ILE A 7 2.75 3.15 -28.71
N ILE A 8 3.85 3.29 -29.47
CA ILE A 8 5.12 2.62 -29.17
C ILE A 8 5.70 3.13 -27.85
N ILE A 9 5.77 4.45 -27.66
CA ILE A 9 6.25 5.05 -26.41
C ILE A 9 5.43 4.59 -25.21
N LYS A 10 4.10 4.52 -25.33
CA LYS A 10 3.27 3.99 -24.23
C LYS A 10 3.51 2.50 -23.96
N ARG A 11 3.82 1.68 -24.97
CA ARG A 11 4.18 0.27 -24.74
C ARG A 11 5.52 0.14 -24.01
N ASP A 12 6.53 0.91 -24.40
CA ASP A 12 7.85 0.85 -23.77
C ASP A 12 7.79 1.31 -22.30
N LEU A 13 7.06 2.39 -22.01
CA LEU A 13 6.84 2.86 -20.64
C LEU A 13 6.13 1.81 -19.76
N ILE A 14 5.18 1.08 -20.32
CA ILE A 14 4.49 0.00 -19.60
C ILE A 14 5.47 -1.15 -19.33
N GLN A 15 6.30 -1.52 -20.32
CA GLN A 15 7.29 -2.58 -20.17
C GLN A 15 8.36 -2.24 -19.12
N ASP A 16 8.77 -0.98 -19.04
CA ASP A 16 9.72 -0.49 -18.03
C ASP A 16 9.11 -0.52 -16.62
N ALA A 17 7.84 -0.15 -16.48
CA ALA A 17 7.12 -0.24 -15.21
C ALA A 17 7.01 -1.70 -14.73
N PHE A 18 6.65 -2.64 -15.60
CA PHE A 18 6.61 -4.06 -15.27
C PHE A 18 7.98 -4.63 -14.93
N THR A 19 9.03 -4.20 -15.62
CA THR A 19 10.42 -4.61 -15.32
C THR A 19 10.84 -4.17 -13.93
N THR A 20 10.46 -2.95 -13.54
CA THR A 20 10.73 -2.42 -12.19
C THR A 20 9.97 -3.21 -11.12
N ILE A 21 8.68 -3.47 -11.34
CA ILE A 21 7.86 -4.28 -10.42
C ILE A 21 8.46 -5.69 -10.27
N ARG A 22 8.86 -6.33 -11.37
CA ARG A 22 9.49 -7.65 -11.36
C ARG A 22 10.76 -7.66 -10.52
N ARG A 23 11.66 -6.69 -10.71
CA ARG A 23 12.92 -6.59 -9.94
C ARG A 23 12.64 -6.45 -8.44
N THR A 24 11.67 -5.62 -8.06
CA THR A 24 11.27 -5.46 -6.65
C THR A 24 10.68 -6.75 -6.08
N PHE A 25 9.88 -7.46 -6.86
CA PHE A 25 9.30 -8.73 -6.45
C PHE A 25 10.37 -9.81 -6.25
N GLU A 26 11.33 -9.90 -7.17
CA GLU A 26 12.49 -10.80 -7.06
C GLU A 26 13.33 -10.48 -5.82
N ALA A 27 13.62 -9.21 -5.57
CA ALA A 27 14.44 -8.77 -4.43
C ALA A 27 13.81 -9.06 -3.05
N HIS A 28 12.48 -9.09 -2.97
CA HIS A 28 11.75 -9.27 -1.70
C HIS A 28 10.96 -10.58 -1.64
N ARG A 29 11.23 -11.52 -2.55
CA ARG A 29 10.47 -12.75 -2.72
C ARG A 29 10.32 -13.55 -1.42
N ASP A 30 11.40 -13.70 -0.66
CA ASP A 30 11.38 -14.52 0.56
C ASP A 30 10.52 -13.89 1.66
N THR A 31 10.57 -12.56 1.81
CA THR A 31 9.69 -11.82 2.73
C THR A 31 8.22 -11.96 2.33
N ILE A 32 7.92 -11.88 1.03
CA ILE A 32 6.56 -12.03 0.50
C ILE A 32 6.04 -13.44 0.79
N ILE A 33 6.85 -14.48 0.56
CA ILE A 33 6.44 -15.87 0.83
C ILE A 33 6.24 -16.08 2.34
N ASN A 34 7.16 -15.56 3.15
CA ASN A 34 7.06 -15.66 4.62
C ASN A 34 5.84 -14.92 5.18
N TYR A 35 5.34 -13.87 4.53
CA TYR A 35 4.12 -13.17 4.94
C TYR A 35 2.87 -14.08 4.95
N PHE A 36 2.83 -15.09 4.08
CA PHE A 36 1.71 -16.04 4.04
C PHE A 36 1.83 -17.18 5.07
N ASN A 37 3.01 -17.35 5.69
CA ASN A 37 3.18 -18.27 6.81
C ASN A 37 2.49 -17.69 8.05
N GLY A 38 1.50 -18.41 8.59
CA GLY A 38 0.72 -18.00 9.77
C GLY A 38 -0.60 -17.27 9.48
N ARG A 39 -0.96 -17.04 8.20
CA ARG A 39 -2.28 -16.51 7.76
C ARG A 39 -2.79 -15.25 8.47
N SER A 40 -1.91 -14.40 9.01
CA SER A 40 -2.31 -13.06 9.46
C SER A 40 -2.99 -12.35 8.30
N THR A 41 -4.30 -12.13 8.43
CA THR A 41 -5.14 -11.83 7.28
C THR A 41 -4.87 -10.40 6.81
N ASN A 42 -4.41 -10.24 5.57
CA ASN A 42 -4.18 -8.91 4.97
C ASN A 42 -5.41 -8.00 5.12
N ALA A 43 -6.63 -8.56 5.07
CA ALA A 43 -7.87 -7.84 5.32
C ALA A 43 -7.93 -7.13 6.69
N ALA A 44 -7.38 -7.74 7.74
CA ALA A 44 -7.32 -7.12 9.07
C ALA A 44 -6.35 -5.93 9.08
N ALA A 45 -5.19 -6.08 8.43
CA ALA A 45 -4.21 -5.00 8.29
C ALA A 45 -4.73 -3.86 7.38
N GLU A 46 -5.42 -4.18 6.29
CA GLU A 46 -6.05 -3.21 5.39
C GLU A 46 -7.16 -2.43 6.09
N SER A 47 -8.05 -3.13 6.82
CA SER A 47 -9.10 -2.50 7.62
C SER A 47 -8.51 -1.59 8.70
N PHE A 48 -7.42 -2.04 9.35
CA PHE A 48 -6.70 -1.25 10.34
C PHE A 48 -6.14 0.05 9.73
N ASN A 49 -5.46 -0.07 8.58
CA ASN A 49 -4.90 1.05 7.85
C ASN A 49 -5.99 2.02 7.35
N ALA A 50 -7.14 1.51 6.90
CA ALA A 50 -8.26 2.32 6.44
C ALA A 50 -8.87 3.17 7.57
N LYS A 51 -9.11 2.56 8.73
CA LYS A 51 -9.61 3.25 9.93
C LYS A 51 -8.62 4.28 10.49
N ILE A 52 -7.31 4.02 10.44
CA ILE A 52 -6.30 5.04 10.78
C ILE A 52 -6.36 6.22 9.81
N LYS A 53 -6.44 5.96 8.50
CA LYS A 53 -6.56 7.02 7.48
C LYS A 53 -7.81 7.86 7.71
N GLU A 54 -8.93 7.21 8.00
CA GLU A 54 -10.20 7.86 8.34
C GLU A 54 -10.06 8.77 9.57
N PHE A 55 -9.48 8.27 10.65
CA PHE A 55 -9.22 9.06 11.85
C PHE A 55 -8.36 10.29 11.52
N ARG A 56 -7.25 10.11 10.81
CA ARG A 56 -6.36 11.22 10.42
C ARG A 56 -7.08 12.27 9.56
N ARG A 57 -8.01 11.83 8.69
CA ARG A 57 -8.82 12.73 7.86
C ARG A 57 -9.74 13.59 8.71
N GLN A 58 -10.42 13.02 9.71
CA GLN A 58 -11.35 13.74 10.58
C GLN A 58 -10.65 14.83 11.39
N PHE A 59 -9.43 14.57 11.87
CA PHE A 59 -8.68 15.50 12.71
C PHE A 59 -7.67 16.36 11.95
N ARG A 60 -7.70 16.35 10.60
CA ARG A 60 -6.76 17.06 9.70
C ARG A 60 -5.28 16.82 10.06
N GLY A 61 -4.97 15.59 10.49
CA GLY A 61 -3.65 15.20 10.98
C GLY A 61 -3.68 14.70 12.42
N VAL A 62 -2.49 14.61 13.02
CA VAL A 62 -2.29 14.19 14.40
C VAL A 62 -1.34 15.18 15.04
N SER A 63 -1.89 16.07 15.87
CA SER A 63 -1.11 17.03 16.67
C SER A 63 -0.71 16.46 18.03
N ASP A 64 -1.57 15.64 18.64
CA ASP A 64 -1.32 14.95 19.91
C ASP A 64 -1.27 13.43 19.71
N VAL A 65 -0.06 12.87 19.80
CA VAL A 65 0.20 11.44 19.63
C VAL A 65 -0.40 10.61 20.78
N LYS A 66 -0.40 11.13 22.01
CA LYS A 66 -0.95 10.39 23.17
C LYS A 66 -2.47 10.26 23.04
N PHE A 67 -3.14 11.35 22.67
CA PHE A 67 -4.58 11.34 22.41
C PHE A 67 -4.94 10.45 21.22
N PHE A 68 -4.14 10.47 20.15
CA PHE A 68 -4.31 9.60 19.00
C PHE A 68 -4.23 8.12 19.36
N LEU A 69 -3.21 7.71 20.11
CA LEU A 69 -3.03 6.32 20.54
C LEU A 69 -4.15 5.87 21.49
N TYR A 70 -4.59 6.75 22.41
CA TYR A 70 -5.74 6.47 23.28
C TYR A 70 -7.01 6.20 22.47
N ARG A 71 -7.32 7.05 21.48
CA ARG A 71 -8.51 6.89 20.62
C ARG A 71 -8.40 5.68 19.72
N LEU A 72 -7.22 5.37 19.19
CA LEU A 72 -6.99 4.14 18.44
C LEU A 72 -7.28 2.92 19.29
N CYS A 73 -6.69 2.81 20.49
CA CYS A 73 -6.94 1.67 21.37
C CYS A 73 -8.43 1.50 21.67
N LYS A 74 -9.19 2.59 21.84
CA LYS A 74 -10.64 2.53 22.09
C LYS A 74 -11.50 2.13 20.88
N ILE A 75 -11.00 2.21 19.65
CA ILE A 75 -11.72 1.80 18.42
C ILE A 75 -11.50 0.31 18.11
N TYR A 76 -10.45 -0.29 18.69
CA TYR A 76 -10.04 -1.67 18.42
C TYR A 76 -10.01 -2.59 19.65
N ALA A 77 -10.28 -2.07 20.85
CA ALA A 77 -10.67 -2.85 22.02
C ALA A 77 -12.16 -3.16 21.95
#